data_AF-A0A2K1K2C0-F1
#
_entry.id   AF-A0A2K1K2C0-F1
#
_cell.length_a   1.000
_cell.length_b   1.000
_cell.length_c   1.000
_cell.angle_alpha   90.00
_cell.angle_beta   90.00
_cell.angle_gamma   90.00
#
_symmetry.space_group_name_H-M   'P 1'
#
loop_
_entity.id
_entity.type
_entity.pdbx_description
1 polymer ?
#
loop_
_entity_poly.entity_id
_entity_poly.type
_entity_poly.pdbx_seq_one_letter_code
_entity_poly.pdbx_strand_id
1 'polypeptide(L)' 'MFHDAKLAKSYEGEAITCATYLQNCCSIKAIPPNTILFELWHKYKPNVSHFCVFKKKTYAQILIKIQ' A
#
# COMPACT_ATOMS: atom_id res chain seq x y z
N MET A 1 -0.89 3.75 -17.61
CA MET A 1 -0.78 2.85 -16.44
C MET A 1 -1.03 1.37 -16.74
N PHE A 2 -2.00 0.95 -17.56
CA PHE A 2 -2.08 -0.47 -18.03
C PHE A 2 -1.47 -0.70 -19.41
N HIS A 3 -1.75 0.19 -20.37
CA HIS A 3 -1.11 0.18 -21.69
C HIS A 3 0.42 0.27 -21.60
N ASP A 4 0.95 1.13 -20.71
CA ASP A 4 2.40 1.28 -20.49
C ASP A 4 3.03 0.03 -19.87
N ALA A 5 2.25 -0.72 -19.09
CA ALA A 5 2.67 -1.97 -18.46
C ALA A 5 2.48 -3.21 -19.36
N LYS A 6 1.97 -3.02 -20.58
CA LYS A 6 1.65 -4.10 -21.54
C LYS A 6 0.77 -5.22 -20.96
N LEU A 7 -0.10 -4.87 -20.01
CA LEU A 7 -1.04 -5.83 -19.42
C LEU A 7 -2.29 -5.96 -20.28
N ALA A 8 -2.83 -7.18 -20.38
CA ALA A 8 -4.08 -7.41 -21.09
C ALA A 8 -5.25 -6.73 -20.35
N LYS A 9 -6.24 -6.25 -21.11
CA LYS A 9 -7.44 -5.57 -20.57
C LYS A 9 -8.20 -6.42 -19.55
N SER A 10 -8.12 -7.74 -19.67
CA SER A 10 -8.71 -8.69 -18.72
C SER A 10 -8.22 -8.51 -17.28
N TYR A 11 -7.04 -7.91 -17.07
CA TYR A 11 -6.48 -7.67 -15.73
C TYR A 11 -6.95 -6.35 -15.10
N GLU A 12 -7.66 -5.47 -15.83
CA GLU A 12 -8.08 -4.17 -15.30
C GLU A 12 -8.99 -4.32 -14.08
N GLY A 13 -9.96 -5.24 -14.13
CA GLY A 13 -10.89 -5.49 -13.02
C GLY A 13 -10.17 -5.97 -11.76
N GLU A 14 -9.23 -6.90 -11.91
CA GLU A 14 -8.42 -7.43 -10.81
C GLU A 14 -7.55 -6.32 -10.20
N ALA A 15 -6.93 -5.52 -11.05
CA ALA A 15 -6.04 -4.47 -10.58
C ALA A 15 -6.78 -3.29 -9.93
N ILE A 16 -7.99 -2.94 -10.40
CA ILE A 16 -8.88 -2.00 -9.70
C ILE A 16 -9.26 -2.58 -8.34
N THR A 17 -9.66 -3.84 -8.29
CA THR A 17 -10.07 -4.51 -7.05
C THR A 17 -8.92 -4.55 -6.05
N CYS A 18 -7.71 -4.91 -6.51
CA CYS A 18 -6.49 -4.91 -5.71
C CYS A 18 -6.14 -3.50 -5.21
N ALA A 19 -6.19 -2.47 -6.07
CA ALA A 19 -5.92 -1.10 -5.67
C ALA A 19 -6.91 -0.58 -4.63
N THR A 20 -8.22 -0.83 -4.82
CA THR A 20 -9.26 -0.47 -3.86
C THR A 20 -9.07 -1.20 -2.53
N TYR A 21 -8.75 -2.49 -2.58
CA TYR A 21 -8.49 -3.28 -1.38
C TYR A 21 -7.29 -2.75 -0.59
N LEU A 22 -6.18 -2.45 -1.28
CA LEU A 22 -4.99 -1.85 -0.68
C LEU A 22 -5.30 -0.49 -0.05
N GLN A 23 -6.06 0.37 -0.73
CA GLN A 23 -6.47 1.67 -0.18
C GLN A 23 -7.32 1.53 1.09
N ASN A 24 -8.20 0.54 1.15
CA ASN A 24 -9.04 0.28 2.33
C ASN A 24 -8.23 -0.25 3.52
N CYS A 25 -7.14 -0.96 3.25
CA CYS A 25 -6.28 -1.57 4.28
C CYS A 25 -5.07 -0.70 4.67
N CYS A 26 -4.80 0.38 3.95
CA CYS A 26 -3.69 1.31 4.23
C CYS A 26 -4.19 2.57 4.94
N SER A 27 -3.30 3.22 5.69
CA SER A 27 -3.58 4.54 6.24
C SER A 27 -3.61 5.58 5.13
N ILE A 28 -4.67 6.39 5.10
CA ILE A 28 -4.81 7.52 4.17
C ILE A 28 -4.87 8.83 4.97
N LYS A 29 -4.39 9.93 4.37
CA LYS A 29 -4.33 11.23 5.05
C LYS A 29 -5.69 11.80 5.46
N ALA A 30 -6.76 11.34 4.81
CA ALA A 30 -8.12 11.85 4.99
C ALA A 30 -8.84 11.29 6.24
N ILE A 31 -8.27 10.29 6.91
CA ILE A 31 -8.86 9.65 8.11
C ILE A 31 -7.95 9.85 9.32
N PRO A 32 -8.47 9.70 10.56
CA PRO A 32 -7.67 9.84 11.76
C PRO A 32 -6.41 8.98 11.75
N PRO A 33 -5.31 9.46 12.34
CA PRO A 33 -4.07 8.69 12.44
C PRO A 33 -4.33 7.37 13.18
N ASN A 34 -3.58 6.33 12.81
CA ASN A 34 -3.70 4.97 13.36
C ASN A 34 -5.04 4.27 13.12
N THR A 35 -5.85 4.74 12.17
CA THR A 35 -7.07 4.06 11.71
C THR A 35 -6.99 3.84 10.20
N ILE A 36 -7.62 2.79 9.70
CA ILE A 36 -7.78 2.50 8.27
C ILE A 36 -9.25 2.51 7.88
N LEU A 37 -9.55 2.77 6.60
CA LEU A 37 -10.92 2.93 6.13
C LEU A 37 -11.77 1.66 6.37
N PHE A 38 -11.16 0.49 6.21
CA PHE A 38 -11.80 -0.79 6.51
C PHE A 38 -12.28 -0.88 7.96
N GLU A 39 -11.43 -0.54 8.93
CA GLU A 39 -11.79 -0.57 10.36
C GLU A 39 -12.89 0.45 10.68
N LEU A 40 -12.86 1.62 10.04
CA LEU A 40 -13.87 2.65 10.24
C LEU A 40 -15.27 2.17 9.81
N TRP A 41 -15.34 1.46 8.70
CA TRP A 41 -16.60 0.97 8.12
C TRP A 41 -17.10 -0.31 8.79
N HIS A 42 -16.21 -1.27 9.02
CA HIS A 42 -16.58 -2.61 9.47
C HIS A 42 -16.44 -2.83 10.98
N LYS A 43 -15.81 -1.90 11.70
CA LYS A 43 -15.57 -1.97 13.16
C LYS A 43 -14.74 -3.18 13.62
N TYR A 44 -13.99 -3.82 12.73
CA TYR A 44 -13.01 -4.86 13.05
C TYR A 44 -11.75 -4.73 12.17
N LYS A 45 -10.65 -5.37 12.59
CA LYS A 45 -9.36 -5.31 11.89
C LYS A 45 -9.32 -6.28 10.69
N PRO A 46 -8.89 -5.84 9.50
CA PRO A 46 -8.72 -6.74 8.37
C PRO A 46 -7.57 -7.71 8.63
N ASN A 47 -7.70 -8.95 8.14
CA ASN A 47 -6.58 -9.87 8.12
C ASN A 47 -5.61 -9.48 6.99
N VAL A 48 -4.43 -8.99 7.35
CA VAL A 48 -3.36 -8.58 6.43
C VAL A 48 -2.18 -9.56 6.40
N SER A 49 -2.35 -10.80 6.86
CA SER A 49 -1.27 -11.81 6.89
C SER A 49 -0.69 -12.14 5.51
N HIS A 50 -1.43 -11.84 4.45
CA HIS A 50 -1.03 -12.05 3.05
C HIS A 50 -0.28 -10.84 2.45
N PHE A 51 -0.16 -9.72 3.17
CA PHE A 51 0.63 -8.58 2.72
C PHE A 51 2.13 -8.88 2.83
N CYS A 52 2.76 -9.08 1.68
CA CYS A 52 4.21 -9.11 1.57
C CYS A 52 4.74 -7.67 1.47
N VAL A 53 5.11 -7.06 2.60
CA VAL A 53 5.85 -5.79 2.58
C VAL A 53 7.28 -6.08 2.10
N PHE A 54 7.53 -5.88 0.82
CA PHE A 54 8.88 -5.93 0.29
C PHE A 54 9.70 -4.80 0.92
N LYS A 55 10.66 -5.14 1.79
CA LYS A 55 11.65 -4.18 2.31
C LYS A 55 12.40 -3.58 1.13
N LYS A 56 12.10 -2.33 0.79
CA LYS A 56 12.92 -1.54 -0.13
C LYS A 56 14.29 -1.37 0.52
N LYS A 57 15.37 -1.80 -0.14
CA LYS A 57 16.73 -1.48 0.30
C LYS A 57 16.90 0.04 0.17
N THR A 58 17.03 0.73 1.30
CA THR A 58 17.36 2.15 1.35
C THR A 58 18.77 2.30 1.92
N TYR A 59 19.66 2.95 1.19
CA TYR A 59 21.00 3.28 1.68
C TYR A 59 20.96 4.67 2.30
N ALA A 60 21.40 4.80 3.55
CA ALA A 60 21.59 6.09 4.19
C ALA A 60 23.03 6.56 3.92
N GLN A 61 23.18 7.78 3.40
CA GLN A 61 24.49 8.42 3.31
C GLN A 61 24.84 8.99 4.68
N ILE A 62 25.79 8.35 5.37
CA ILE A 62 26.30 8.84 6.65
C ILE A 62 27.51 9.74 6.37
N LEU A 63 27.39 11.03 6.69
CA LEU A 63 28.52 11.96 6.65
C LEU A 63 29.32 11.82 7.95
N ILE A 64 30.46 11.13 7.88
CA ILE A 64 31.41 11.07 8.99
C ILE A 64 32.21 12.37 8.97
N LYS A 65 31.97 13.26 9.94
CA LYS A 65 32.86 14.39 10.21
C LYS A 65 34.08 13.85 10.96
N ILE A 66 35.23 13.84 10.28
CA ILE A 66 36.52 13.59 10.92
C ILE A 66 36.92 14.90 11.60
N GLN A 67 37.12 14.82 12.92
CA GLN A 67 37.51 15.93 13.79
C GLN A 67 39.03 16.13 13.77
#